data_AF-A0A7V2NQW6-F1
#
_entry.id   AF-A0A7V2NQW6-F1
#
_cell.length_a   1.000
_cell.length_b   1.000
_cell.length_c   1.000
_cell.angle_alpha   90.00
_cell.angle_beta   90.00
_cell.angle_gamma   90.00
#
_symmetry.space_group_name_H-M   'P 1'
#
loop_
_entity.id
_entity.type
_entity.pdbx_description
1 polymer ?
#
loop_
_entity_poly.entity_id
_entity_poly.type
_entity_poly.pdbx_seq_one_letter_code
_entity_poly.pdbx_strand_id
1 'polypeptide(L)'
;YWTNSNWLRVAQKDVLKAVFAGVTKRTGAIMDRLLELDTSYLTGGIYRSYGAYYSGLPSMFGKDLGKALSFFCHVVDEPDYCSDEEKVPNADEYFENRSFFVEFYLMPKKQWEDAARILQSIIDDPIGDKFPFMNAYSHEHAQELLAEVQKHL
;
A
#
# COMPACT_ATOMS: atom_id res chain seq x y z
N TYR A 1 -9.88 4.70 11.11
CA TYR A 1 -8.67 4.22 10.42
C TYR A 1 -8.12 2.95 11.06
N TRP A 2 -7.55 3.00 12.27
CA TRP A 2 -6.81 1.88 12.86
C TRP A 2 -7.55 0.55 12.98
N THR A 3 -8.86 0.56 13.28
CA THR A 3 -9.68 -0.67 13.25
C THR A 3 -9.65 -1.35 11.88
N ASN A 4 -9.75 -0.58 10.80
CA ASN A 4 -9.66 -1.09 9.44
C ASN A 4 -8.28 -1.69 9.16
N SER A 5 -7.21 -0.92 9.42
CA SER A 5 -5.84 -1.36 9.14
C SER A 5 -5.48 -2.63 9.90
N ASN A 6 -5.88 -2.73 11.17
CA ASN A 6 -5.64 -3.94 11.97
C ASN A 6 -6.41 -5.14 11.44
N TRP A 7 -7.67 -4.96 11.01
CA TRP A 7 -8.46 -6.05 10.44
C TRP A 7 -7.89 -6.54 9.11
N LEU A 8 -7.42 -5.63 8.25
CA LEU A 8 -6.78 -6.00 6.98
C LEU A 8 -5.48 -6.77 7.19
N ARG A 9 -4.61 -6.34 8.13
CA ARG A 9 -3.37 -7.06 8.46
C ARG A 9 -3.63 -8.47 9.01
N VAL A 10 -4.66 -8.64 9.85
CA VAL A 10 -5.05 -9.97 10.33
C VAL A 10 -5.64 -10.82 9.19
N ALA A 11 -6.44 -10.21 8.31
CA ALA A 11 -7.05 -10.88 7.17
C ALA A 11 -6.01 -11.44 6.19
N GLN A 12 -4.86 -10.78 6.02
CA GLN A 12 -3.76 -11.26 5.16
C GLN A 12 -3.21 -12.63 5.57
N LYS A 13 -3.36 -13.03 6.84
CA LYS A 13 -2.91 -14.35 7.32
C LYS A 13 -3.76 -15.51 6.82
N ASP A 14 -5.04 -15.26 6.54
CA ASP A 14 -5.99 -16.26 6.01
C ASP A 14 -7.12 -15.54 5.27
N VAL A 15 -6.83 -15.18 4.02
CA VAL A 15 -7.68 -14.32 3.19
C VAL A 15 -9.05 -14.95 2.96
N LEU A 16 -9.12 -16.26 2.69
CA LEU A 16 -10.38 -16.96 2.44
C LEU A 16 -11.26 -16.97 3.68
N LYS A 17 -10.70 -17.27 4.85
CA LYS A 17 -11.45 -17.21 6.11
C LYS A 17 -11.96 -15.80 6.41
N ALA A 18 -11.16 -14.77 6.14
CA ALA A 18 -11.56 -13.38 6.34
C ALA A 18 -12.74 -12.97 5.43
N VAL A 19 -12.73 -13.42 4.16
CA VAL A 19 -13.84 -13.23 3.22
C VAL A 19 -15.12 -13.88 3.76
N PHE A 20 -15.08 -15.15 4.14
CA PHE A 20 -16.26 -15.86 4.66
C PHE A 20 -16.74 -15.31 6.02
N ALA A 21 -15.85 -14.75 6.84
CA ALA A 21 -16.20 -14.05 8.07
C ALA A 21 -16.78 -12.64 7.83
N GLY A 22 -16.87 -12.19 6.56
CA GLY A 22 -17.43 -10.89 6.20
C GLY A 22 -16.56 -9.69 6.57
N VAL A 23 -15.26 -9.92 6.85
CA VAL A 23 -14.31 -8.85 7.19
C VAL A 23 -14.14 -7.89 6.01
N THR A 24 -14.10 -8.39 4.78
CA THR A 24 -13.95 -7.59 3.56
C THR A 24 -15.12 -6.62 3.35
N LYS A 25 -16.36 -7.06 3.58
CA LYS A 25 -17.54 -6.19 3.50
C LYS A 25 -17.50 -5.07 4.54
N ARG A 26 -17.11 -5.39 5.79
CA ARG A 26 -17.06 -4.40 6.88
C ARG A 26 -15.91 -3.40 6.69
N THR A 27 -14.74 -3.89 6.26
CA THR A 27 -13.59 -3.04 5.95
C THR A 27 -13.90 -2.10 4.80
N GLY A 28 -14.55 -2.58 3.72
CA GLY A 28 -15.07 -1.73 2.65
C GLY A 28 -15.91 -0.56 3.16
N ALA A 29 -16.94 -0.84 3.97
CA ALA A 29 -17.80 0.21 4.53
C ALA A 29 -17.07 1.20 5.45
N ILE A 30 -16.10 0.73 6.25
CA ILE A 30 -15.27 1.62 7.08
C ILE A 30 -14.40 2.50 6.19
N MET A 31 -13.82 1.92 5.15
CA MET A 31 -12.93 2.64 4.24
C MET A 31 -13.70 3.69 3.42
N ASP A 32 -14.92 3.41 2.98
CA ASP A 32 -15.76 4.37 2.25
C ASP A 32 -16.01 5.59 3.15
N ARG A 33 -16.33 5.35 4.42
CA ARG A 33 -16.52 6.42 5.40
C ARG A 33 -15.23 7.20 5.69
N LEU A 34 -14.05 6.59 5.59
CA LEU A 34 -12.78 7.28 5.80
C LEU A 34 -12.44 8.21 4.63
N LEU A 35 -12.75 7.81 3.39
CA LEU A 35 -12.61 8.69 2.21
C LEU A 35 -13.50 9.94 2.32
N GLU A 36 -14.71 9.80 2.85
CA GLU A 36 -15.61 10.94 3.07
C GLU A 36 -15.13 11.90 4.17
N LEU A 37 -14.38 11.40 5.15
CA LEU A 37 -14.00 12.15 6.35
C LEU A 37 -12.70 12.94 6.16
N ASP A 38 -11.64 12.26 5.74
CA ASP A 38 -10.31 12.86 5.60
C ASP A 38 -9.41 11.96 4.75
N THR A 39 -9.18 12.36 3.50
CA THR A 39 -8.30 11.67 2.56
C THR A 39 -6.82 11.89 2.87
N SER A 40 -6.48 12.93 3.64
CA SER A 40 -5.10 13.29 4.00
C SER A 40 -4.60 12.61 5.27
N TYR A 41 -5.50 12.03 6.08
CA TYR A 41 -5.15 11.39 7.34
C TYR A 41 -4.02 10.39 7.16
N LEU A 42 -2.96 10.56 7.96
CA LEU A 42 -1.73 9.77 7.89
C LEU A 42 -1.18 9.71 6.46
N THR A 43 -1.04 10.89 5.85
CA THR A 43 -0.44 11.10 4.52
C THR A 43 -1.04 10.19 3.45
N GLY A 44 -2.37 10.08 3.45
CA GLY A 44 -3.11 9.24 2.50
C GLY A 44 -3.25 7.79 2.94
N GLY A 45 -3.27 7.53 4.24
CA GLY A 45 -3.36 6.19 4.80
C GLY A 45 -4.53 5.37 4.28
N ILE A 46 -5.66 6.03 3.97
CA ILE A 46 -6.85 5.38 3.40
C ILE A 46 -6.62 4.88 1.98
N TYR A 47 -5.95 5.67 1.14
CA TYR A 47 -5.62 5.30 -0.22
C TYR A 47 -4.68 4.09 -0.27
N ARG A 48 -3.61 4.13 0.53
CA ARG A 48 -2.71 2.97 0.70
C ARG A 48 -3.47 1.71 1.14
N SER A 49 -4.42 1.85 2.07
CA SER A 49 -5.22 0.73 2.58
C SER A 49 -6.11 0.12 1.49
N TYR A 50 -6.75 0.95 0.65
CA TYR A 50 -7.53 0.46 -0.49
C TYR A 50 -6.68 -0.22 -1.55
N GLY A 51 -5.50 0.33 -1.83
CA GLY A 51 -4.54 -0.29 -2.74
C GLY A 51 -4.22 -1.74 -2.33
N ALA A 52 -3.83 -1.92 -1.05
CA ALA A 52 -3.58 -3.25 -0.50
C ALA A 52 -4.84 -4.13 -0.45
N TYR A 53 -6.00 -3.56 -0.12
CA TYR A 53 -7.27 -4.29 -0.09
C TYR A 53 -7.61 -4.92 -1.44
N TYR A 54 -7.67 -4.11 -2.51
CA TYR A 54 -8.05 -4.63 -3.83
C TYR A 54 -7.01 -5.58 -4.43
N SER A 55 -5.74 -5.42 -4.08
CA SER A 55 -4.70 -6.37 -4.48
C SER A 55 -4.76 -7.69 -3.69
N GLY A 56 -5.02 -7.61 -2.39
CA GLY A 56 -4.98 -8.75 -1.47
C GLY A 56 -6.20 -9.67 -1.51
N LEU A 57 -7.29 -9.25 -2.17
CA LEU A 57 -8.46 -10.11 -2.37
C LEU A 57 -8.12 -11.32 -3.28
N PRO A 58 -8.77 -12.47 -3.10
CA PRO A 58 -8.68 -13.57 -4.06
C PRO A 58 -9.39 -13.21 -5.37
N SER A 59 -8.95 -13.76 -6.50
CA SER A 59 -9.46 -13.40 -7.84
C SER A 59 -10.98 -13.50 -7.97
N MET A 60 -11.59 -14.55 -7.43
CA MET A 60 -13.05 -14.75 -7.47
C MET A 60 -13.86 -13.85 -6.50
N PHE A 61 -13.17 -13.11 -5.63
CA PHE A 61 -13.77 -12.28 -4.58
C PHE A 61 -13.42 -10.80 -4.73
N GLY A 62 -13.08 -10.37 -5.95
CA GLY A 62 -12.94 -8.95 -6.27
C GLY A 62 -11.50 -8.41 -6.24
N LYS A 63 -10.50 -9.29 -6.44
CA LYS A 63 -9.14 -8.82 -6.76
C LYS A 63 -9.19 -7.88 -7.97
N ASP A 64 -8.62 -6.70 -7.82
CA ASP A 64 -8.63 -5.68 -8.88
C ASP A 64 -7.35 -4.83 -8.80
N LEU A 65 -6.34 -5.19 -9.59
CA LEU A 65 -5.08 -4.46 -9.61
C LEU A 65 -5.21 -3.08 -10.28
N GLY A 66 -6.21 -2.87 -11.13
CA GLY A 66 -6.48 -1.55 -11.73
C GLY A 66 -7.01 -0.57 -10.69
N LYS A 67 -7.96 -1.02 -9.86
CA LYS A 67 -8.41 -0.24 -8.70
C LYS A 67 -7.32 -0.07 -7.65
N ALA A 68 -6.52 -1.11 -7.41
CA ALA A 68 -5.40 -0.98 -6.49
C ALA A 68 -4.46 0.15 -6.93
N LEU A 69 -4.12 0.20 -8.23
CA LEU A 69 -3.31 1.26 -8.82
C LEU A 69 -3.93 2.64 -8.62
N SER A 70 -5.20 2.83 -8.97
CA SER A 70 -5.83 4.15 -8.89
C SER A 70 -5.78 4.72 -7.47
N PHE A 71 -5.88 3.85 -6.45
CA PHE A 71 -5.71 4.27 -5.07
C PHE A 71 -4.25 4.57 -4.71
N PHE A 72 -3.30 3.72 -5.11
CA PHE A 72 -1.88 4.01 -4.88
C PHE A 72 -1.43 5.31 -5.55
N CYS A 73 -2.01 5.66 -6.70
CA CYS A 73 -1.66 6.87 -7.42
C CYS A 73 -1.98 8.17 -6.67
N HIS A 74 -2.78 8.15 -5.62
CA HIS A 74 -2.93 9.32 -4.74
C HIS A 74 -1.74 9.52 -3.79
N VAL A 75 -0.88 8.51 -3.59
CA VAL A 75 0.14 8.50 -2.53
C VAL A 75 1.55 8.13 -2.99
N VAL A 76 1.75 7.83 -4.27
CA VAL A 76 3.08 7.62 -4.87
C VAL A 76 3.32 8.57 -6.03
N ASP A 77 4.57 8.92 -6.29
CA ASP A 77 4.98 9.74 -7.43
C ASP A 77 5.69 8.86 -8.48
N GLU A 78 4.88 8.17 -9.27
CA GLU A 78 5.36 7.20 -10.28
C GLU A 78 4.63 7.46 -11.61
N PRO A 79 5.12 8.40 -12.45
CA PRO A 79 4.39 8.90 -13.62
C PRO A 79 4.19 7.87 -14.73
N ASP A 80 5.04 6.85 -14.80
CA ASP A 80 4.88 5.72 -15.75
C ASP A 80 3.66 4.85 -15.41
N TYR A 81 3.14 4.98 -14.18
CA TYR A 81 2.03 4.20 -13.65
C TYR A 81 0.79 5.03 -13.36
N CYS A 82 0.97 6.29 -12.99
CA CYS A 82 -0.07 7.18 -12.49
C CYS A 82 -0.24 8.40 -13.39
N SER A 83 -1.46 8.63 -13.85
CA SER A 83 -1.80 9.77 -14.69
C SER A 83 -2.88 10.62 -14.03
N ASP A 84 -2.54 11.87 -13.71
CA ASP A 84 -3.47 12.95 -13.35
C ASP A 84 -4.31 12.76 -12.07
N GLU A 85 -3.94 11.88 -11.13
CA GLU A 85 -4.59 11.81 -9.82
C GLU A 85 -4.15 12.96 -8.88
N GLU A 86 -5.11 13.53 -8.16
CA GLU A 86 -4.84 14.48 -7.08
C GLU A 86 -4.02 13.81 -5.98
N LYS A 87 -2.76 14.23 -5.82
CA LYS A 87 -1.85 13.68 -4.81
C LYS A 87 -2.20 14.20 -3.43
N VAL A 88 -2.13 13.32 -2.44
CA VAL A 88 -2.19 13.75 -1.03
C VAL A 88 -0.95 14.57 -0.70
N PRO A 89 -1.10 15.75 -0.08
CA PRO A 89 0.05 16.55 0.34
C PRO A 89 1.01 15.76 1.23
N ASN A 90 2.31 15.85 0.93
CA ASN A 90 3.40 15.20 1.67
C ASN A 90 3.28 13.66 1.74
N ALA A 91 2.66 13.03 0.74
CA ALA A 91 2.53 11.57 0.71
C ALA A 91 3.88 10.83 0.65
N ASP A 92 4.89 11.47 0.06
CA ASP A 92 6.26 11.00 -0.10
C ASP A 92 7.03 10.91 1.23
N GLU A 93 6.66 11.73 2.22
CA GLU A 93 7.28 11.74 3.55
C GLU A 93 6.98 10.48 4.39
N TYR A 94 6.04 9.64 3.96
CA TYR A 94 5.61 8.42 4.66
C TYR A 94 5.93 7.16 3.85
N PHE A 95 7.05 6.51 4.20
CA PHE A 95 7.69 5.48 3.38
C PHE A 95 6.78 4.26 3.09
N GLU A 96 5.84 3.96 4.00
CA GLU A 96 4.87 2.87 3.83
C GLU A 96 4.04 3.03 2.54
N ASN A 97 3.84 4.26 2.04
CA ASN A 97 3.13 4.50 0.78
C ASN A 97 3.86 3.86 -0.41
N ARG A 98 5.16 4.08 -0.54
CA ARG A 98 6.00 3.48 -1.60
C ARG A 98 6.16 1.98 -1.39
N SER A 99 6.43 1.52 -0.16
CA SER A 99 6.62 0.08 0.08
C SER A 99 5.36 -0.72 -0.22
N PHE A 100 4.17 -0.21 0.11
CA PHE A 100 2.91 -0.88 -0.21
C PHE A 100 2.61 -0.90 -1.71
N PHE A 101 2.94 0.18 -2.43
CA PHE A 101 2.83 0.17 -3.89
C PHE A 101 3.70 -0.93 -4.50
N VAL A 102 4.93 -1.09 -4.01
CA VAL A 102 5.80 -2.19 -4.46
C VAL A 102 5.20 -3.56 -4.12
N GLU A 103 4.89 -3.80 -2.84
CA GLU A 103 4.44 -5.10 -2.34
C GLU A 103 3.09 -5.53 -2.95
N PHE A 104 2.14 -4.60 -3.08
CA PHE A 104 0.78 -4.91 -3.49
C PHE A 104 0.47 -4.58 -4.94
N TYR A 105 1.34 -3.90 -5.69
CA TYR A 105 1.09 -3.65 -7.11
C TYR A 105 2.20 -4.15 -8.02
N LEU A 106 3.45 -3.75 -7.78
CA LEU A 106 4.56 -4.10 -8.67
C LEU A 106 4.96 -5.58 -8.57
N MET A 107 5.14 -6.11 -7.36
CA MET A 107 5.51 -7.51 -7.14
C MET A 107 4.45 -8.49 -7.67
N PRO A 108 3.13 -8.31 -7.45
CA PRO A 108 2.10 -9.15 -8.06
C PRO A 108 2.10 -9.11 -9.58
N LYS A 109 2.54 -7.99 -10.18
CA LYS A 109 2.71 -7.82 -11.63
C LYS A 109 4.10 -8.18 -12.16
N LYS A 110 4.99 -8.66 -11.28
CA LYS A 110 6.36 -9.05 -11.61
C LYS A 110 7.19 -7.94 -12.25
N GLN A 111 6.91 -6.68 -11.89
CA GLN A 111 7.67 -5.51 -12.35
C GLN A 111 8.91 -5.36 -11.46
N TRP A 112 9.85 -6.30 -11.59
CA TRP A 112 10.93 -6.47 -10.61
C TRP A 112 11.96 -5.34 -10.64
N GLU A 113 12.27 -4.79 -11.81
CA GLU A 113 13.24 -3.70 -11.95
C GLU A 113 12.74 -2.43 -11.25
N ASP A 114 11.48 -2.06 -11.48
CA ASP A 114 10.84 -0.92 -10.80
C ASP A 114 10.64 -1.18 -9.31
N ALA A 115 10.27 -2.40 -8.92
CA ALA A 115 10.18 -2.77 -7.53
C ALA A 115 11.52 -2.55 -6.81
N ALA A 116 12.63 -3.00 -7.40
CA ALA A 116 13.96 -2.82 -6.82
C ALA A 116 14.36 -1.34 -6.76
N ARG A 117 14.13 -0.56 -7.82
CA ARG A 117 14.40 0.88 -7.86
C ARG A 117 13.69 1.62 -6.73
N ILE A 118 12.40 1.38 -6.56
CA ILE A 118 11.58 2.08 -5.55
C ILE A 118 11.99 1.65 -4.15
N LEU A 119 12.20 0.36 -3.89
CA LEU A 119 12.66 -0.12 -2.58
C LEU A 119 14.03 0.48 -2.21
N GLN A 120 14.95 0.54 -3.17
CA GLN A 120 16.24 1.19 -2.95
C GLN A 120 16.07 2.68 -2.61
N SER A 121 15.15 3.39 -3.27
CA SER A 121 14.87 4.80 -2.92
C SER A 121 14.38 4.98 -1.47
N ILE A 122 13.60 4.03 -0.94
CA ILE A 122 13.17 4.06 0.46
C ILE A 122 14.37 3.85 1.40
N ILE A 123 15.30 2.97 1.01
CA ILE A 123 16.48 2.64 1.81
C ILE A 123 17.50 3.80 1.83
N ASP A 124 17.62 4.51 0.71
CA ASP A 124 18.56 5.61 0.56
C ASP A 124 18.04 6.92 1.19
N ASP A 125 16.72 7.07 1.30
CA ASP A 125 16.11 8.25 1.90
C ASP A 125 16.35 8.30 3.43
N PRO A 126 16.71 9.47 3.98
CA PRO A 126 16.86 9.62 5.42
C PRO A 126 15.50 9.46 6.11
N ILE A 127 15.46 8.71 7.22
CA ILE A 127 14.24 8.49 8.04
C ILE A 127 13.51 9.79 8.38
N GLY A 128 14.29 10.86 8.63
CA GLY A 128 13.79 12.20 8.93
C GLY A 128 13.13 12.33 10.31
N ASP A 129 12.63 13.54 10.59
CA ASP A 129 11.99 13.86 11.88
C ASP A 129 10.47 13.63 11.86
N LYS A 130 9.88 13.48 10.67
CA LYS A 130 8.46 13.19 10.50
C LYS A 130 8.26 11.68 10.44
N PHE A 131 7.33 11.18 11.26
CA PHE A 131 7.02 9.75 11.36
C PHE A 131 8.23 8.83 11.60
N PRO A 132 9.22 9.20 12.43
CA PRO A 132 10.53 8.54 12.46
C PRO A 132 10.44 7.05 12.76
N PHE A 133 9.52 6.66 13.65
CA PHE A 133 9.28 5.26 13.96
C PHE A 133 8.72 4.48 12.76
N MET A 134 7.72 5.03 12.07
CA MET A 134 7.09 4.34 10.93
C MET A 134 8.01 4.30 9.72
N ASN A 135 8.78 5.37 9.47
CA ASN A 135 9.76 5.39 8.39
C ASN A 135 10.91 4.42 8.66
N ALA A 136 11.40 4.31 9.91
CA ALA A 136 12.40 3.30 10.27
C ALA A 136 11.88 1.87 10.07
N TYR A 137 10.63 1.60 10.44
CA TYR A 137 9.99 0.31 10.18
C TYR A 137 9.85 0.01 8.68
N SER A 138 9.37 0.97 7.89
CA SER A 138 9.23 0.81 6.44
C SER A 138 10.57 0.68 5.72
N HIS A 139 11.63 1.30 6.25
CA HIS A 139 13.00 1.14 5.77
C HIS A 139 13.49 -0.30 5.95
N GLU A 140 13.35 -0.87 7.15
CA GLU A 140 13.69 -2.27 7.43
C GLU A 140 12.87 -3.23 6.55
N HIS A 141 11.55 -3.01 6.45
CA HIS A 141 10.67 -3.80 5.58
C HIS A 141 11.08 -3.69 4.09
N ALA A 142 11.52 -2.51 3.63
CA ALA A 142 11.99 -2.34 2.27
C ALA A 142 13.26 -3.15 1.98
N GLN A 143 14.15 -3.32 2.96
CA GLN A 143 15.32 -4.20 2.84
C GLN A 143 14.91 -5.67 2.67
N GLU A 144 13.93 -6.12 3.45
CA GLU A 144 13.40 -7.49 3.33
C GLU A 144 12.75 -7.74 1.97
N LEU A 145 11.91 -6.79 1.51
CA LEU A 145 11.29 -6.85 0.19
C LEU A 145 12.33 -6.81 -0.92
N LEU A 146 13.37 -5.99 -0.80
CA LEU A 146 14.42 -5.87 -1.82
C LEU A 146 15.19 -7.17 -1.96
N ALA A 147 15.53 -7.82 -0.84
CA ALA A 147 16.17 -9.13 -0.84
C ALA A 147 15.30 -10.20 -1.52
N GLU A 148 13.97 -10.12 -1.42
CA GLU A 148 13.07 -10.98 -2.18
C GLU A 148 13.06 -10.63 -3.67
N VAL A 149 12.89 -9.36 -4.03
CA VAL A 149 12.87 -8.89 -5.43
C VAL A 149 14.15 -9.27 -6.17
N GLN A 150 15.31 -9.17 -5.52
CA GLN A 150 16.61 -9.54 -6.09
C GLN A 150 16.73 -11.00 -6.51
N LYS A 151 15.89 -11.91 -5.98
CA LYS A 151 15.86 -13.32 -6.41
C LYS A 151 15.23 -13.50 -7.79
N HIS A 152 14.53 -12.47 -8.30
CA HIS A 152 13.80 -12.51 -9.57
C HIS A 152 14.41 -11.60 -10.65
N LEU A 153 15.52 -10.91 -10.34
CA LEU A 153 16.34 -10.12 -11.27
C LEU A 153 17.50 -10.97 -11.82
#